data_AF-A0A9X7UFI4-F1
#
_entry.id   AF-A0A9X7UFI4-F1
#
_cell.length_a   1.000
_cell.length_b   1.000
_cell.length_c   1.000
_cell.angle_alpha   90.00
_cell.angle_beta   90.00
_cell.angle_gamma   90.00
#
_symmetry.space_group_name_H-M   'P 1'
#
loop_
_entity.id
_entity.type
_entity.pdbx_description
1 polymer ?
#
loop_
_entity_poly.entity_id
_entity_poly.type
_entity_poly.pdbx_seq_one_letter_code
_entity_poly.pdbx_strand_id
1 'polypeptide(L)'
;MMAHGFPNMFFTGFTQAGANASNSKTFIDQGFHIGYVASQALLRGAAVVEPTKQAQDAYIAHLRSVAVDNSTYINECTPSYFNNEGDTTKKRHIFGEPWGEGYYAFEAMLEKWRAAGDLAGLELTREPASVPAE
;
A
#
# COMPACT_ATOMS: atom_id res chain seq x y z
N MET A 1 0.09 1.24 -1.63
CA MET A 1 -0.87 1.74 -2.65
C MET A 1 -0.38 2.97 -3.39
N MET A 2 0.65 3.67 -2.89
CA MET A 2 1.40 4.72 -3.59
C MET A 2 2.89 4.47 -3.38
N ALA A 3 3.75 5.10 -4.19
CA ALA A 3 5.20 5.04 -4.06
C ALA A 3 5.81 6.44 -4.25
N HIS A 4 6.84 6.75 -3.49
CA HIS A 4 7.61 7.97 -3.65
C HIS A 4 8.39 7.94 -4.97
N GLY A 5 8.43 9.06 -5.68
CA GLY A 5 8.89 9.22 -7.05
C GLY A 5 7.79 9.05 -8.12
N PHE A 6 6.54 8.77 -7.71
CA PHE A 6 5.42 8.51 -8.62
C PHE A 6 4.16 9.32 -8.21
N PRO A 7 4.18 10.65 -8.38
CA PRO A 7 3.07 11.51 -7.97
C PRO A 7 1.76 11.13 -8.68
N ASN A 8 0.64 11.22 -7.96
CA ASN A 8 -0.71 10.89 -8.44
C ASN A 8 -0.90 9.44 -8.96
N MET A 9 0.08 8.56 -8.79
CA MET A 9 -0.02 7.16 -9.19
C MET A 9 -0.49 6.29 -8.02
N PHE A 10 -1.61 5.60 -8.24
CA PHE A 10 -2.17 4.64 -7.29
C PHE A 10 -2.13 3.23 -7.88
N PHE A 11 -1.95 2.24 -7.02
CA PHE A 11 -1.95 0.84 -7.41
C PHE A 11 -2.65 -0.04 -6.38
N THR A 12 -3.34 -1.05 -6.88
CA THR A 12 -3.92 -2.14 -6.11
C THR A 12 -3.05 -3.39 -6.20
N GLY A 13 -3.21 -4.33 -5.27
CA GLY A 13 -2.44 -5.57 -5.25
C GLY A 13 -2.19 -6.10 -3.86
N PHE A 14 -1.33 -7.12 -3.77
CA PHE A 14 -1.04 -7.80 -2.50
C PHE A 14 0.30 -7.41 -1.88
N THR A 15 1.19 -6.85 -2.69
CA THR A 15 2.53 -6.45 -2.27
C THR A 15 2.45 -5.36 -1.21
N GLN A 16 3.09 -5.60 -0.05
CA GLN A 16 3.15 -4.65 1.05
C GLN A 16 1.76 -4.19 1.49
N ALA A 17 0.80 -5.12 1.53
CA ALA A 17 -0.57 -4.90 1.99
C ALA A 17 -1.09 -6.16 2.72
N GLY A 18 -2.26 -6.04 3.34
CA GLY A 18 -3.00 -7.19 3.86
C GLY A 18 -3.72 -7.95 2.74
N ALA A 19 -3.56 -9.27 2.68
CA ALA A 19 -4.23 -10.12 1.70
C ALA A 19 -5.44 -10.86 2.31
N ASN A 20 -6.60 -10.79 1.67
CA ASN A 20 -7.79 -11.57 2.02
C ASN A 20 -7.96 -12.74 1.04
N ALA A 21 -8.54 -13.86 1.48
CA ALA A 21 -8.90 -14.96 0.57
C ALA A 21 -9.89 -14.54 -0.53
N SER A 22 -10.69 -13.50 -0.29
CA SER A 22 -11.49 -12.83 -1.31
C SER A 22 -10.71 -11.68 -1.96
N ASN A 23 -10.31 -11.87 -3.21
CA ASN A 23 -9.70 -10.82 -4.02
C ASN A 23 -10.64 -9.62 -4.21
N SER A 24 -11.94 -9.88 -4.39
CA SER A 24 -12.95 -8.81 -4.52
C SER A 24 -12.97 -7.92 -3.29
N LYS A 25 -12.95 -8.50 -2.08
CA LYS A 25 -12.91 -7.73 -0.86
C LYS A 25 -11.62 -6.90 -0.74
N THR A 26 -10.47 -7.51 -1.03
CA THR A 26 -9.17 -6.81 -1.05
C THR A 26 -9.20 -5.58 -1.97
N PHE A 27 -9.68 -5.74 -3.21
CA PHE A 27 -9.68 -4.64 -4.18
C PHE A 27 -10.75 -3.58 -3.93
N ILE A 28 -11.91 -3.96 -3.37
CA ILE A 28 -12.94 -3.00 -2.97
C ILE A 28 -12.39 -2.07 -1.88
N ASP A 29 -11.76 -2.62 -0.84
CA ASP A 29 -11.29 -1.82 0.29
C ASP A 29 -10.08 -0.94 -0.09
N GLN A 30 -9.17 -1.46 -0.93
CA GLN A 30 -8.10 -0.64 -1.52
C GLN A 30 -8.66 0.48 -2.41
N GLY A 31 -9.67 0.18 -3.22
CA GLY A 31 -10.36 1.19 -4.04
C GLY A 31 -11.00 2.28 -3.19
N PHE A 32 -11.62 1.93 -2.06
CA PHE A 32 -12.16 2.89 -1.10
C PHE A 32 -11.07 3.78 -0.50
N HIS A 33 -9.93 3.20 -0.08
CA HIS A 33 -8.82 3.98 0.46
C HIS A 33 -8.22 4.93 -0.58
N ILE A 34 -8.01 4.47 -1.82
CA ILE A 34 -7.53 5.31 -2.92
C ILE A 34 -8.53 6.45 -3.20
N GLY A 35 -9.82 6.15 -3.28
CA GLY A 35 -10.88 7.15 -3.46
C GLY A 35 -10.90 8.18 -2.33
N TYR A 36 -10.73 7.74 -1.08
CA TYR A 36 -10.59 8.64 0.07
C TYR A 36 -9.40 9.60 -0.11
N VAL A 37 -8.19 9.09 -0.39
CA VAL A 37 -6.99 9.93 -0.54
C VAL A 37 -7.17 10.94 -1.68
N ALA A 38 -7.64 10.49 -2.84
CA ALA A 38 -7.89 11.37 -3.98
C ALA A 38 -8.94 12.44 -3.66
N SER A 39 -10.05 12.07 -3.00
CA SER A 39 -11.08 13.03 -2.61
C SER A 39 -10.57 14.08 -1.63
N GLN A 40 -9.75 13.69 -0.65
CA GLN A 40 -9.19 14.60 0.35
C GLN A 40 -8.15 15.55 -0.27
N ALA A 41 -7.32 15.05 -1.19
CA ALA A 41 -6.38 15.90 -1.95
C ALA A 41 -7.14 16.98 -2.74
N LEU A 42 -8.19 16.59 -3.47
CA LEU A 42 -9.03 17.52 -4.24
C LEU A 42 -9.73 18.54 -3.34
N LEU A 43 -10.34 18.11 -2.22
CA LEU A 43 -11.00 19.01 -1.26
C LEU A 43 -10.03 20.05 -0.65
N ARG A 44 -8.74 19.72 -0.57
CA ARG A 44 -7.68 20.61 -0.06
C ARG A 44 -7.06 21.50 -1.15
N GLY A 45 -7.54 21.38 -2.39
CA GLY A 45 -7.07 22.12 -3.56
C GLY A 45 -5.70 21.67 -4.06
N ALA A 46 -5.29 20.43 -3.76
CA ALA A 46 -4.02 19.89 -4.23
C ALA A 46 -4.15 19.38 -5.67
N ALA A 47 -3.14 19.67 -6.49
CA ALA A 47 -3.00 19.13 -7.84
C ALA A 47 -2.10 17.87 -7.85
N VAL A 48 -1.22 17.76 -6.85
CA VAL A 48 -0.32 16.62 -6.66
C VAL A 48 -0.46 16.07 -5.26
N VAL A 49 -0.58 14.76 -5.15
CA VAL A 49 -0.49 13.99 -3.92
C VAL A 49 0.58 12.91 -4.07
N GLU A 50 1.48 12.82 -3.10
CA GLU A 50 2.58 11.87 -3.12
C GLU A 50 3.02 11.51 -1.70
N PRO A 51 3.35 10.25 -1.39
CA PRO A 51 3.99 9.94 -0.11
C PRO A 51 5.38 10.56 -0.03
N THR A 52 5.70 11.14 1.13
CA THR A 52 7.07 11.56 1.41
C THR A 52 7.99 10.34 1.47
N LYS A 53 9.26 10.51 1.11
CA LYS A 53 10.27 9.45 1.26
C LYS A 53 10.33 8.90 2.69
N GLN A 54 10.27 9.79 3.68
CA GLN A 54 10.31 9.41 5.09
C GLN A 54 9.12 8.54 5.49
N ALA A 55 7.90 8.88 5.05
CA ALA A 55 6.71 8.08 5.34
C ALA A 55 6.78 6.69 4.68
N GLN A 56 7.27 6.62 3.44
CA GLN A 56 7.51 5.33 2.77
C GLN A 56 8.53 4.48 3.55
N ASP A 57 9.67 5.06 3.92
CA ASP A 57 10.73 4.32 4.63
C ASP A 57 10.23 3.84 6.01
N ALA A 58 9.46 4.67 6.72
CA ALA A 58 8.83 4.30 7.99
C ALA A 58 7.80 3.17 7.82
N TYR A 59 6.99 3.21 6.76
CA TYR A 59 6.05 2.15 6.44
C TYR A 59 6.77 0.83 6.17
N ILE A 60 7.84 0.84 5.37
CA ILE A 60 8.64 -0.35 5.08
C ILE A 60 9.32 -0.91 6.34
N ALA A 61 9.86 -0.04 7.20
CA ALA A 61 10.45 -0.46 8.45
C ALA A 61 9.41 -1.16 9.35
N HIS A 62 8.21 -0.59 9.45
CA HIS A 62 7.14 -1.20 10.24
C HIS A 62 6.63 -2.52 9.63
N LEU A 63 6.39 -2.56 8.31
CA LEU A 63 6.01 -3.76 7.58
C LEU A 63 6.95 -4.93 7.88
N ARG A 64 8.26 -4.67 7.85
CA ARG A 64 9.30 -5.67 8.16
C ARG A 64 9.36 -6.03 9.64
N SER A 65 9.05 -5.10 10.53
CA SER A 65 9.00 -5.36 11.98
C SER A 65 7.88 -6.32 12.39
N VAL A 66 6.78 -6.36 11.61
CA VAL A 66 5.64 -7.25 11.85
C VAL A 66 5.63 -8.46 10.93
N ALA A 67 6.71 -8.69 10.17
CA ALA A 67 6.81 -9.81 9.24
C ALA A 67 6.78 -11.16 9.97
N VAL A 68 6.08 -12.12 9.40
CA VAL A 68 6.00 -13.50 9.91
C VAL A 68 6.79 -14.41 8.97
N ASP A 69 7.78 -15.13 9.50
CA ASP A 69 8.49 -16.16 8.74
C ASP A 69 7.61 -17.40 8.61
N ASN A 70 7.09 -17.62 7.40
CA ASN A 70 6.32 -18.81 7.02
C ASN A 70 7.09 -19.69 6.02
N SER A 71 8.41 -19.53 5.93
CA SER A 71 9.22 -20.18 4.90
C SER A 71 9.21 -21.71 4.98
N THR A 72 9.15 -22.29 6.18
CA THR A 72 8.99 -23.74 6.38
C THR A 72 7.68 -24.24 5.77
N TYR A 73 6.56 -23.58 6.10
CA TYR A 73 5.24 -23.96 5.59
C TYR A 73 5.18 -23.87 4.05
N ILE A 74 5.71 -22.79 3.47
CA ILE A 74 5.74 -22.61 2.01
C ILE A 74 6.60 -23.67 1.31
N ASN A 75 7.70 -24.08 1.94
CA ASN A 75 8.60 -25.12 1.42
C ASN A 75 7.98 -26.52 1.47
N GLU A 76 7.05 -26.79 2.39
CA GLU A 76 6.33 -28.06 2.50
C GLU A 76 5.17 -28.17 1.49
N CYS A 77 4.67 -27.05 0.98
CA CYS A 77 3.64 -27.03 -0.06
C CYS A 77 4.14 -27.66 -1.38
N THR A 78 3.24 -28.35 -2.07
CA THR A 78 3.51 -28.85 -3.42
C THR A 78 3.85 -27.71 -4.39
N PRO A 79 4.75 -27.94 -5.38
CA PRO A 79 5.09 -26.96 -6.41
C PRO A 79 3.86 -26.30 -7.04
N SER A 80 3.86 -24.96 -7.06
CA SER A 80 2.84 -24.16 -7.75
C SER A 80 3.28 -22.70 -7.89
N TYR A 81 2.46 -21.89 -8.56
CA TYR A 81 2.65 -20.44 -8.63
C TYR A 81 2.68 -19.73 -7.26
N PHE A 82 2.21 -20.38 -6.18
CA PHE A 82 2.28 -19.83 -4.82
C PHE A 82 3.68 -19.84 -4.22
N ASN A 83 4.52 -20.80 -4.61
CA ASN A 83 5.86 -21.00 -4.06
C ASN A 83 6.94 -21.09 -5.15
N ASN A 84 6.70 -20.46 -6.30
CA ASN A 84 7.60 -20.45 -7.44
C ASN A 84 8.02 -21.86 -7.90
N GLU A 85 7.03 -22.75 -8.07
CA GLU A 85 7.24 -24.15 -8.47
C GLU A 85 8.19 -24.93 -7.54
N GLY A 86 8.24 -24.55 -6.26
CA GLY A 86 9.11 -25.16 -5.26
C GLY A 86 10.59 -24.72 -5.35
N ASP A 87 10.91 -23.67 -6.12
CA ASP A 87 12.28 -23.15 -6.21
C ASP A 87 12.74 -22.54 -4.88
N THR A 88 13.66 -23.23 -4.21
CA THR A 88 14.25 -22.80 -2.93
C THR A 88 15.37 -21.77 -3.07
N THR A 89 15.85 -21.52 -4.30
CA THR A 89 16.93 -20.57 -4.61
C THR A 89 16.41 -19.19 -4.98
N LYS A 90 15.22 -19.13 -5.60
CA LYS A 90 14.52 -17.89 -5.96
C LYS A 90 13.16 -17.81 -5.26
N LYS A 91 13.18 -17.76 -3.93
CA LYS A 91 11.95 -17.65 -3.15
C LYS A 91 11.26 -16.33 -3.46
N ARG A 92 10.11 -16.41 -4.15
CA ARG A 92 9.19 -15.30 -4.33
C ARG A 92 7.87 -15.69 -3.68
N HIS A 93 7.53 -15.03 -2.58
CA HIS A 93 6.19 -15.11 -2.03
C HIS A 93 5.21 -14.52 -3.05
N ILE A 94 4.06 -15.15 -3.29
CA ILE A 94 3.06 -14.65 -4.24
C ILE A 94 2.60 -13.21 -3.92
N PHE A 95 2.64 -12.84 -2.64
CA PHE A 95 2.31 -11.50 -2.14
C PHE A 95 3.54 -10.59 -1.90
N GLY A 96 4.74 -10.98 -2.34
CA GLY A 96 5.96 -10.20 -2.10
C GLY A 96 6.30 -10.11 -0.60
N GLU A 97 6.29 -8.90 -0.05
CA GLU A 97 6.39 -8.65 1.41
C GLU A 97 4.97 -8.35 1.95
N PRO A 98 4.17 -9.34 2.41
CA PRO A 98 2.82 -9.09 2.91
C PRO A 98 2.84 -8.42 4.30
N TRP A 99 1.71 -7.80 4.69
CA TRP A 99 1.50 -7.35 6.06
C TRP A 99 1.33 -8.55 7.00
N GLY A 100 2.32 -8.78 7.88
CA GLY A 100 2.40 -10.03 8.65
C GLY A 100 1.33 -10.23 9.72
N GLU A 101 0.70 -9.16 10.22
CA GLU A 101 -0.44 -9.27 11.16
C GLU A 101 -1.76 -9.61 10.45
N GLY A 102 -1.73 -9.78 9.13
CA GLY A 102 -2.87 -10.17 8.32
C GLY A 102 -3.80 -9.02 7.90
N TYR A 103 -4.83 -9.39 7.15
CA TYR A 103 -5.71 -8.45 6.46
C TYR A 103 -6.51 -7.52 7.39
N TYR A 104 -7.09 -8.05 8.47
CA TYR A 104 -7.91 -7.22 9.36
C TYR A 104 -7.09 -6.18 10.13
N ALA A 105 -5.87 -6.52 10.54
CA ALA A 105 -4.94 -5.57 11.17
C ALA A 105 -4.54 -4.46 10.19
N PHE A 106 -4.26 -4.81 8.93
CA PHE A 106 -3.96 -3.85 7.88
C PHE A 106 -5.12 -2.89 7.62
N GLU A 107 -6.35 -3.39 7.49
CA GLU A 107 -7.53 -2.55 7.31
C GLU A 107 -7.78 -1.62 8.51
N ALA A 108 -7.59 -2.12 9.74
CA ALA A 108 -7.72 -1.30 10.95
C ALA A 108 -6.67 -0.18 11.00
N MET A 109 -5.43 -0.44 10.56
CA MET A 109 -4.39 0.59 10.42
C MET A 109 -4.82 1.68 9.42
N LEU A 110 -5.33 1.30 8.25
CA LEU A 110 -5.83 2.26 7.25
C LEU A 110 -7.05 3.04 7.76
N GLU A 111 -7.97 2.38 8.46
CA GLU A 111 -9.14 3.02 9.05
C GLU A 111 -8.73 4.08 10.07
N LYS A 112 -7.82 3.74 10.99
CA LYS A 112 -7.26 4.69 11.96
C LYS A 112 -6.59 5.88 11.27
N TRP A 113 -5.80 5.62 10.23
CA TRP A 113 -5.14 6.67 9.45
C TRP A 113 -6.17 7.60 8.76
N ARG A 114 -7.23 7.04 8.14
CA ARG A 114 -8.31 7.83 7.53
C ARG A 114 -9.12 8.61 8.57
N ALA A 115 -9.32 8.06 9.76
CA ALA A 115 -10.06 8.71 10.84
C ALA A 115 -9.31 9.93 11.41
N ALA A 116 -7.97 9.92 11.40
CA ALA A 116 -7.16 11.08 11.79
C ALA A 116 -7.34 12.25 10.82
N GLY A 117 -7.54 11.96 9.52
CA GLY A 117 -7.93 12.94 8.51
C GLY A 117 -6.86 13.97 8.13
N ASP A 118 -5.67 13.91 8.74
CA ASP A 118 -4.54 14.81 8.47
C ASP A 118 -3.74 14.41 7.23
N LEU A 119 -3.99 13.22 6.68
CA LEU A 119 -3.24 12.60 5.59
C LEU A 119 -1.76 12.42 5.93
N ALA A 120 -1.46 12.04 7.19
CA ALA A 120 -0.10 11.89 7.69
C ALA A 120 0.80 11.11 6.72
N GLY A 121 1.92 11.75 6.36
CA GLY A 121 2.94 11.17 5.47
C GLY A 121 2.75 11.46 3.99
N LEU A 122 1.63 12.06 3.57
CA LEU A 122 1.42 12.55 2.22
C LEU A 122 1.80 14.02 2.11
N GLU A 123 2.51 14.36 1.04
CA GLU A 123 2.75 15.72 0.59
C GLU A 123 1.66 16.13 -0.40
N LEU A 124 1.11 17.33 -0.20
CA LEU A 124 0.07 17.91 -1.05
C LEU A 124 0.58 19.21 -1.67
N THR A 125 0.74 19.22 -2.98
CA THR A 125 1.19 20.41 -3.72
C THR A 125 0.02 21.00 -4.49
N ARG A 126 -0.21 22.29 -4.30
CA ARG A 126 -1.15 23.07 -5.12
C ARG A 126 -0.45 23.50 -6.40
N GLU A 127 -1.16 23.50 -7.52
CA GLU A 127 -0.66 24.25 -8.67
C GLU A 127 -0.61 25.74 -8.30
N PRO A 128 0.45 26.47 -8.68
CA PRO A 128 0.41 27.92 -8.61
C PRO A 128 -0.76 28.41 -9.47
N ALA A 129 -1.55 29.36 -8.95
CA ALA A 129 -2.60 29.99 -9.74
C ALA A 129 -2.00 30.49 -11.06
N SER A 130 -2.63 30.14 -12.18
CA SER A 130 -2.18 30.63 -13.48
C SER A 130 -2.14 32.16 -13.44
N VAL A 131 -0.97 32.72 -13.71
CA VAL A 131 -0.85 34.17 -13.91
C VAL A 131 -1.55 34.47 -15.24
N PRO A 132 -2.56 35.36 -15.28
CA PRO A 132 -3.17 35.76 -16.54
C PRO A 132 -2.10 36.26 -17.49
N ALA A 133 -2.10 35.77 -18.73
CA ALA A 133 -1.29 36.38 -19.77
C ALA A 133 -1.78 37.81 -19.98
N GLU A 134 -0.87 38.77 -19.84
CA GLU A 134 -1.11 40.21 -20.07
C GLU A 134 -1.48 40.50 -21.53
#